data_AF-A0A2D1SUT3-F1
#
_entry.id   AF-A0A2D1SUT3-F1
#
_cell.length_a   1.000
_cell.length_b   1.000
_cell.length_c   1.000
_cell.angle_alpha   90.00
_cell.angle_beta   90.00
_cell.angle_gamma   90.00
#
_symmetry.space_group_name_H-M   'P 1'
#
loop_
_entity.id
_entity.type
_entity.pdbx_description
1 polymer ?
#
loop_
_entity_poly.entity_id
_entity_poly.type
_entity_poly.pdbx_seq_one_letter_code
_entity_poly.pdbx_strand_id
1 'polypeptide(L)'
;MKQLGTLYFFCGKMGAGKSTKSNQLAIEKHAVLLSEDEWLSSLYPNQITSFEDYLKFSAQLKPMVKKLVQNILSVGTDVVMDFPGNTQKQRKWFWDIASEVNANHQLIFLNLNNEQCLSQIAQRRNEQPERAAFDTEATFIHVTKFFEAPEASEGLNILEFSGKE
;
A
#
# COMPACT_ATOMS: atom_id res chain seq x y z
N MET A 1 -16.02 -11.52 -24.16
CA MET A 1 -15.93 -10.38 -23.22
C MET A 1 -14.45 -10.04 -23.07
N LYS A 2 -14.07 -8.76 -23.08
CA LYS A 2 -12.67 -8.39 -22.79
C LYS A 2 -12.40 -8.66 -21.32
N GLN A 3 -11.35 -9.40 -21.01
CA GLN A 3 -10.94 -9.67 -19.63
C GLN A 3 -10.27 -8.42 -19.06
N LEU A 4 -10.79 -7.92 -17.95
CA LEU A 4 -10.19 -6.81 -17.20
C LEU A 4 -9.11 -7.33 -16.26
N GLY A 5 -8.14 -6.48 -15.94
CA GLY A 5 -7.15 -6.77 -14.92
C GLY A 5 -7.74 -6.73 -13.51
N THR A 6 -6.94 -7.19 -12.56
CA THR A 6 -7.23 -7.17 -11.12
C THR A 6 -6.33 -6.16 -10.42
N LEU A 7 -6.93 -5.33 -9.56
CA LEU A 7 -6.22 -4.43 -8.68
C LEU A 7 -5.89 -5.11 -7.35
N TYR A 8 -4.60 -5.22 -7.04
CA TYR A 8 -4.11 -5.69 -5.75
C TYR A 8 -3.57 -4.51 -4.92
N PHE A 9 -3.97 -4.43 -3.66
CA PHE A 9 -3.52 -3.37 -2.74
C PHE A 9 -3.44 -3.92 -1.32
N PHE A 10 -2.82 -3.16 -0.40
CA PHE A 10 -2.39 -3.70 0.89
C PHE A 10 -2.91 -2.89 2.07
N CYS A 11 -3.20 -3.60 3.15
CA CYS A 11 -3.45 -3.04 4.47
C CYS A 11 -2.56 -3.75 5.49
N GLY A 12 -2.02 -3.00 6.45
CA GLY A 12 -1.22 -3.55 7.53
C GLY A 12 -0.42 -2.45 8.21
N LYS A 13 -0.06 -2.65 9.48
CA LYS A 13 0.72 -1.67 10.26
C LYS A 13 2.08 -1.39 9.62
N MET A 14 2.74 -0.33 10.09
CA MET A 14 4.15 -0.10 9.75
C MET A 14 4.96 -1.32 10.21
N GLY A 15 5.86 -1.82 9.35
CA GLY A 15 6.59 -3.05 9.66
C GLY A 15 5.83 -4.35 9.40
N ALA A 16 4.64 -4.33 8.80
CA ALA A 16 3.90 -5.56 8.48
C ALA A 16 4.40 -6.30 7.22
N GLY A 17 5.39 -5.77 6.49
CA GLY A 17 5.93 -6.40 5.27
C GLY A 17 5.21 -6.10 3.96
N LYS A 18 4.37 -5.03 3.91
CA LYS A 18 3.59 -4.65 2.71
C LYS A 18 4.42 -4.52 1.43
N SER A 19 5.50 -3.73 1.46
CA SER A 19 6.36 -3.53 0.28
C SER A 19 7.07 -4.81 -0.16
N THR A 20 7.42 -5.70 0.77
CA THR A 20 7.99 -7.01 0.41
C THR A 20 6.93 -7.87 -0.30
N LYS A 21 5.71 -7.93 0.26
CA LYS A 21 4.62 -8.73 -0.31
C LYS A 21 4.12 -8.17 -1.64
N SER A 22 4.15 -6.85 -1.84
CA SER A 22 3.79 -6.21 -3.11
C SER A 22 4.75 -6.59 -4.24
N ASN A 23 6.06 -6.58 -3.98
CA ASN A 23 7.07 -7.04 -4.92
C ASN A 23 6.89 -8.52 -5.29
N GLN A 24 6.70 -9.38 -4.28
CA GLN A 24 6.45 -10.81 -4.51
C GLN A 24 5.19 -11.03 -5.35
N LEU A 25 4.08 -10.39 -4.96
CA LEU A 25 2.80 -10.56 -5.64
C LEU A 25 2.83 -10.05 -7.08
N ALA A 26 3.56 -8.95 -7.34
CA ALA A 26 3.71 -8.42 -8.69
C ALA A 26 4.42 -9.42 -9.62
N ILE A 27 5.45 -10.12 -9.12
CA ILE A 27 6.13 -11.18 -9.86
C ILE A 27 5.18 -12.38 -10.05
N GLU A 28 4.54 -12.86 -8.97
CA GLU A 28 3.63 -14.01 -9.00
C GLU A 28 2.45 -13.83 -9.97
N LYS A 29 1.91 -12.61 -10.05
CA LYS A 29 0.77 -12.27 -10.91
C LYS A 29 1.18 -11.75 -12.28
N HIS A 30 2.47 -11.58 -12.54
CA HIS A 30 2.97 -10.90 -13.74
C HIS A 30 2.28 -9.54 -13.93
N ALA A 31 2.22 -8.77 -12.85
CA ALA A 31 1.46 -7.53 -12.74
C ALA A 31 2.38 -6.29 -12.76
N VAL A 32 1.83 -5.14 -13.13
CA VAL A 32 2.52 -3.86 -13.01
C VAL A 32 2.55 -3.46 -11.54
N LEU A 33 3.76 -3.27 -10.98
CA LEU A 33 3.94 -2.75 -9.63
C LEU A 33 4.05 -1.23 -9.66
N LEU A 34 3.26 -0.55 -8.81
CA LEU A 34 3.36 0.89 -8.58
C LEU A 34 3.64 1.13 -7.09
N SER A 35 4.72 1.83 -6.77
CA SER A 35 5.07 2.22 -5.40
C SER A 35 4.90 3.72 -5.20
N GLU A 36 4.15 4.12 -4.16
CA GLU A 36 3.99 5.55 -3.83
C GLU A 36 5.33 6.17 -3.42
N ASP A 37 6.09 5.48 -2.58
CA ASP A 37 7.39 5.96 -2.07
C ASP A 37 8.40 6.18 -3.22
N GLU A 38 8.43 5.26 -4.20
CA GLU A 38 9.29 5.39 -5.39
C GLU A 38 8.92 6.63 -6.21
N TRP A 39 7.63 6.84 -6.46
CA TRP A 39 7.17 7.97 -7.27
C TRP A 39 7.34 9.30 -6.55
N LEU A 40 7.04 9.35 -5.25
CA LEU A 40 7.22 10.54 -4.44
C LEU A 40 8.70 10.94 -4.34
N SER A 41 9.59 9.99 -4.09
CA SER A 41 11.04 10.26 -4.03
C SER A 41 11.62 10.69 -5.39
N SER A 42 11.10 10.14 -6.49
CA SER A 42 11.54 10.49 -7.85
C SER A 42 11.02 11.85 -8.34
N LEU A 43 9.75 12.17 -8.06
CA LEU A 43 9.09 13.40 -8.54
C LEU A 43 9.35 14.60 -7.63
N TYR A 44 9.54 14.37 -6.33
CA TYR A 44 9.68 15.41 -5.33
C TYR A 44 10.96 15.23 -4.48
N PRO A 45 12.15 15.10 -5.12
CA PRO A 45 13.39 14.85 -4.40
C PRO A 45 13.68 15.96 -3.39
N ASN A 46 13.96 15.58 -2.15
CA ASN A 46 14.24 16.49 -1.01
C ASN A 46 13.10 17.47 -0.64
N GLN A 47 11.88 17.30 -1.17
CA GLN A 47 10.75 18.18 -0.85
C GLN A 47 9.82 17.62 0.24
N ILE A 48 9.92 16.33 0.56
CA ILE A 48 9.13 15.69 1.61
C ILE A 48 9.96 15.66 2.89
N THR A 49 9.81 16.70 3.71
CA THR A 49 10.56 16.84 4.97
C THR A 49 9.68 16.64 6.20
N SER A 50 8.37 16.62 6.00
CA SER A 50 7.36 16.47 7.04
C SER A 50 6.22 15.55 6.60
N PHE A 51 5.41 15.14 7.57
CA PHE A 51 4.18 14.37 7.28
C PHE A 51 3.17 15.20 6.47
N GLU A 52 3.12 16.51 6.66
CA GLU A 52 2.25 17.41 5.89
C GLU A 52 2.67 17.50 4.42
N ASP A 53 3.98 17.57 4.16
CA ASP A 53 4.52 17.51 2.79
C ASP A 53 4.12 16.20 2.12
N TYR A 54 4.28 15.07 2.82
CA TYR A 54 3.88 13.75 2.32
C TYR A 54 2.39 13.73 1.95
N LEU A 55 1.50 14.21 2.83
CA LEU A 55 0.06 14.25 2.56
C LEU A 55 -0.28 15.13 1.35
N LYS A 56 0.38 16.28 1.22
CA LYS A 56 0.20 17.21 0.10
C LYS A 56 0.62 16.57 -1.22
N PHE A 57 1.83 16.03 -1.31
CA PHE A 57 2.35 15.47 -2.55
C PHE A 57 1.68 14.13 -2.91
N SER A 58 1.35 13.28 -1.94
CA SER A 58 0.50 12.09 -2.14
C SER A 58 -0.85 12.49 -2.75
N ALA A 59 -1.52 13.51 -2.21
CA ALA A 59 -2.80 13.98 -2.74
C ALA A 59 -2.69 14.51 -4.17
N GLN A 60 -1.60 15.19 -4.53
CA GLN A 60 -1.36 15.67 -5.90
C GLN A 60 -1.10 14.53 -6.89
N LEU A 61 -0.46 13.45 -6.43
CA LEU A 61 -0.11 12.30 -7.26
C LEU A 61 -1.32 11.42 -7.60
N LYS A 62 -2.22 11.23 -6.63
CA LYS A 62 -3.32 10.25 -6.69
C LYS A 62 -4.26 10.37 -7.90
N PRO A 63 -4.70 11.56 -8.36
CA PRO A 63 -5.58 11.66 -9.53
C PRO A 63 -4.95 11.11 -10.82
N MET A 64 -3.66 11.36 -11.03
CA MET A 64 -2.94 10.87 -12.20
C MET A 64 -2.72 9.36 -12.12
N VAL A 65 -2.27 8.87 -10.95
CA VAL A 65 -2.12 7.43 -10.68
C VAL A 65 -3.42 6.68 -10.93
N LYS A 66 -4.53 7.18 -10.38
CA LYS A 66 -5.86 6.55 -10.54
C LYS A 66 -6.20 6.34 -12.01
N LYS A 67 -6.04 7.36 -12.85
CA LYS A 67 -6.34 7.26 -14.29
C LYS A 67 -5.40 6.29 -15.00
N LEU A 68 -4.11 6.28 -14.65
CA LEU A 68 -3.16 5.32 -15.21
C LEU A 68 -3.56 3.88 -14.86
N VAL A 69 -3.84 3.60 -13.60
CA VAL A 69 -4.23 2.28 -13.11
C VAL A 69 -5.51 1.81 -13.80
N GLN A 70 -6.52 2.68 -13.90
CA GLN A 70 -7.75 2.39 -14.64
C GLN A 70 -7.51 2.01 -16.10
N ASN A 71 -6.58 2.69 -16.79
CA ASN A 71 -6.21 2.37 -18.16
C ASN A 71 -5.53 0.99 -18.26
N ILE A 72 -4.61 0.68 -17.33
CA ILE A 72 -3.91 -0.61 -17.29
C ILE A 72 -4.89 -1.77 -17.03
N LEU A 73 -5.79 -1.61 -16.06
CA LEU A 73 -6.83 -2.60 -15.76
C LEU A 73 -7.78 -2.80 -16.95
N SER A 74 -8.15 -1.71 -17.65
CA SER A 74 -9.06 -1.75 -18.80
C SER A 74 -8.50 -2.52 -20.00
N VAL A 75 -7.16 -2.64 -20.11
CA VAL A 75 -6.51 -3.44 -21.16
C VAL A 75 -6.20 -4.88 -20.72
N GLY A 76 -6.64 -5.27 -19.52
CA GLY A 76 -6.54 -6.65 -19.03
C GLY A 76 -5.25 -6.96 -18.25
N THR A 77 -4.49 -5.94 -17.86
CA THR A 77 -3.25 -6.13 -17.10
C THR A 77 -3.49 -5.91 -15.60
N ASP A 78 -3.01 -6.83 -14.78
CA ASP A 78 -3.08 -6.73 -13.32
C ASP A 78 -2.16 -5.61 -12.81
N VAL A 79 -2.58 -4.96 -11.72
CA VAL A 79 -1.82 -3.90 -11.07
C VAL A 79 -1.69 -4.19 -9.58
N VAL A 80 -0.48 -4.12 -9.08
CA VAL A 80 -0.17 -4.17 -7.65
C VAL A 80 0.22 -2.76 -7.20
N MET A 81 -0.50 -2.21 -6.22
CA MET A 81 -0.23 -0.88 -5.68
C MET A 81 0.34 -0.97 -4.26
N ASP A 82 1.63 -0.65 -4.11
CA ASP A 82 2.29 -0.41 -2.82
C ASP A 82 2.05 1.04 -2.37
N PHE A 83 0.80 1.29 -1.96
CA PHE A 83 0.28 2.55 -1.45
C PHE A 83 -0.39 2.27 -0.09
N PRO A 84 -0.51 3.24 0.81
CA PRO A 84 -1.14 3.01 2.12
C PRO A 84 -2.64 2.78 1.98
N GLY A 85 -3.11 1.60 2.38
CA GLY A 85 -4.52 1.24 2.60
C GLY A 85 -4.85 1.06 4.09
N ASN A 86 -4.28 1.90 4.94
CA ASN A 86 -4.30 1.72 6.40
C ASN A 86 -5.53 2.36 7.08
N THR A 87 -6.23 3.26 6.37
CA THR A 87 -7.49 3.84 6.81
C THR A 87 -8.64 3.43 5.89
N GLN A 88 -9.87 3.46 6.38
CA GLN A 88 -11.07 3.19 5.57
C GLN A 88 -11.14 4.15 4.37
N LYS A 89 -10.83 5.44 4.59
CA LYS A 89 -10.78 6.46 3.52
C LYS A 89 -9.78 6.10 2.42
N GLN A 90 -8.60 5.59 2.81
CA GLN A 90 -7.59 5.15 1.85
C GLN A 90 -8.06 3.91 1.09
N ARG A 91 -8.65 2.92 1.76
CA ARG A 91 -9.17 1.71 1.11
C ARG A 91 -10.33 2.01 0.15
N LYS A 92 -11.19 2.96 0.50
CA LYS A 92 -12.23 3.46 -0.40
C LYS A 92 -11.65 4.00 -1.71
N TRP A 93 -10.51 4.68 -1.69
CA TRP A 93 -9.87 5.17 -2.92
C TRP A 93 -9.44 4.03 -3.85
N PHE A 94 -8.91 2.92 -3.33
CA PHE A 94 -8.61 1.74 -4.16
C PHE A 94 -9.88 1.09 -4.72
N TRP A 95 -10.93 1.00 -3.89
CA TRP A 95 -12.22 0.51 -4.36
C TRP A 95 -12.77 1.38 -5.50
N ASP A 96 -12.72 2.72 -5.37
CA ASP A 96 -13.15 3.66 -6.42
C ASP A 96 -12.33 3.50 -7.71
N ILE A 97 -11.02 3.18 -7.63
CA ILE A 97 -10.19 2.91 -8.82
C ILE A 97 -10.77 1.74 -9.61
N ALA A 98 -11.02 0.60 -8.95
CA ALA A 98 -11.46 -0.62 -9.60
C ALA A 98 -12.94 -0.58 -10.01
N SER A 99 -13.82 -0.08 -9.13
CA SER A 99 -15.27 -0.10 -9.34
C SER A 99 -15.70 0.80 -10.51
N GLU A 100 -15.07 1.97 -10.68
CA GLU A 100 -15.39 2.89 -11.78
C GLU A 100 -15.13 2.32 -13.18
N VAL A 101 -14.23 1.33 -13.30
CA VAL A 101 -13.95 0.62 -14.57
C VAL A 101 -14.46 -0.82 -14.57
N ASN A 102 -15.22 -1.21 -13.55
CA ASN A 102 -15.72 -2.57 -13.34
C ASN A 102 -14.62 -3.65 -13.30
N ALA A 103 -13.41 -3.29 -12.87
CA ALA A 103 -12.30 -4.21 -12.71
C ALA A 103 -12.42 -4.98 -11.39
N ASN A 104 -11.79 -6.17 -11.35
CA ASN A 104 -11.67 -6.92 -10.10
C ASN A 104 -10.69 -6.23 -9.16
N HIS A 105 -10.81 -6.54 -7.86
CA HIS A 105 -9.87 -6.08 -6.86
C HIS A 105 -9.67 -7.12 -5.75
N GLN A 106 -8.55 -7.03 -5.05
CA GLN A 106 -8.22 -7.83 -3.88
C GLN A 106 -7.38 -7.00 -2.90
N LEU A 107 -7.90 -6.82 -1.69
CA LEU A 107 -7.13 -6.32 -0.56
C LEU A 107 -6.32 -7.47 0.06
N ILE A 108 -5.02 -7.27 0.20
CA ILE A 108 -4.11 -8.13 0.96
C ILE A 108 -3.93 -7.52 2.35
N PHE A 109 -4.47 -8.16 3.36
CA PHE A 109 -4.39 -7.69 4.75
C PHE A 109 -3.31 -8.46 5.52
N LEU A 110 -2.23 -7.76 5.87
CA LEU A 110 -1.14 -8.28 6.70
C LEU A 110 -1.45 -7.97 8.17
N ASN A 111 -2.16 -8.88 8.83
CA ASN A 111 -2.63 -8.75 10.21
C ASN A 111 -1.58 -9.23 11.22
N LEU A 112 -0.46 -8.51 11.29
CA LEU A 112 0.61 -8.79 12.24
C LEU A 112 0.37 -8.04 13.55
N ASN A 113 0.75 -8.69 14.65
CA ASN A 113 0.72 -8.04 15.95
C ASN A 113 1.85 -7.00 16.07
N ASN A 114 1.80 -6.18 17.12
CA ASN A 114 2.75 -5.08 17.29
C ASN A 114 4.19 -5.58 17.48
N GLU A 115 4.38 -6.69 18.21
CA GLU A 115 5.71 -7.27 18.47
C GLU A 115 6.37 -7.75 17.17
N GLN A 116 5.61 -8.43 16.31
CA GLN A 116 6.06 -8.86 14.99
C GLN A 116 6.45 -7.67 14.12
N CYS A 117 5.63 -6.62 14.10
CA CYS A 117 5.90 -5.40 13.33
C CYS A 117 7.16 -4.69 13.83
N LEU A 118 7.32 -4.54 15.15
CA LEU A 118 8.48 -3.92 15.77
C LEU A 118 9.77 -4.72 15.52
N SER A 119 9.70 -6.05 15.54
CA SER A 119 10.81 -6.93 15.18
C SER A 119 11.27 -6.70 13.74
N GLN A 120 10.33 -6.65 12.79
CA GLN A 120 10.64 -6.36 11.38
C GLN A 120 11.20 -4.95 11.18
N ILE A 121 10.69 -3.95 11.91
CA ILE A 121 11.24 -2.58 11.88
C ILE A 121 12.67 -2.56 12.38
N ALA A 122 12.97 -3.27 13.48
CA ALA A 122 14.31 -3.36 14.03
C ALA A 122 15.29 -4.02 13.05
N GLN A 123 14.87 -5.08 12.36
CA GLN A 123 15.66 -5.71 11.31
C GLN A 123 15.91 -4.76 10.14
N ARG A 124 14.85 -4.15 9.58
CA ARG A 124 14.96 -3.22 8.44
C ARG A 124 15.87 -2.05 8.76
N ARG A 125 15.80 -1.51 9.98
CA ARG A 125 16.70 -0.43 10.44
C ARG A 125 18.17 -0.83 10.37
N ASN A 126 18.51 -2.08 10.68
CA ASN A 126 19.90 -2.56 10.61
C ASN A 126 20.35 -2.76 9.16
N GLU A 127 19.44 -3.19 8.29
CA GLU A 127 19.71 -3.42 6.86
C GLU A 127 19.71 -2.12 6.03
N GLN A 128 18.97 -1.09 6.47
CA GLN A 128 18.74 0.18 5.79
C GLN A 128 19.02 1.37 6.72
N PRO A 129 20.31 1.71 6.95
CA PRO A 129 20.70 2.77 7.89
C PRO A 129 20.05 4.14 7.61
N GLU A 130 19.73 4.44 6.35
CA GLU A 130 19.04 5.66 5.92
C GLU A 130 17.62 5.78 6.48
N ARG A 131 16.98 4.64 6.80
CA ARG A 131 15.63 4.61 7.40
C ARG A 131 15.66 4.68 8.91
N ALA A 132 16.83 4.62 9.55
CA ALA A 132 16.93 4.47 11.00
C ALA A 132 16.27 5.60 11.81
N ALA A 133 16.27 6.83 11.27
CA ALA A 133 15.58 7.95 11.90
C ALA A 133 14.05 7.81 11.89
N PHE A 134 13.50 7.11 10.89
CA PHE A 134 12.06 6.88 10.75
C PHE A 134 11.61 5.58 11.41
N ASP A 135 12.43 4.53 11.32
CA ASP A 135 12.18 3.17 11.83
C ASP A 135 12.40 3.08 13.35
N THR A 136 11.61 3.84 14.09
CA THR A 136 11.60 3.88 15.55
C THR A 136 10.28 3.37 16.13
N GLU A 137 10.32 2.89 17.37
CA GLU A 137 9.12 2.49 18.10
C GLU A 137 8.17 3.69 18.31
N ALA A 138 8.71 4.89 18.53
CA ALA A 138 7.91 6.10 18.66
C ALA A 138 7.12 6.40 17.38
N THR A 139 7.77 6.30 16.21
CA THR A 139 7.10 6.42 14.91
C THR A 139 6.04 5.34 14.77
N PHE A 140 6.36 4.08 15.08
CA PHE A 140 5.42 2.96 15.00
C PHE A 140 4.15 3.21 15.82
N ILE A 141 4.30 3.61 17.09
CA ILE A 141 3.18 3.92 17.97
C ILE A 141 2.38 5.10 17.41
N HIS A 142 3.03 6.14 16.93
CA HIS A 142 2.36 7.31 16.37
C HIS A 142 1.50 6.95 15.15
N VAL A 143 2.08 6.26 14.16
CA VAL A 143 1.35 5.92 12.93
C VAL A 143 0.27 4.86 13.16
N THR A 144 0.47 3.95 14.13
CA THR A 144 -0.50 2.91 14.47
C THR A 144 -1.79 3.49 15.05
N LYS A 145 -1.78 4.70 15.63
CA LYS A 145 -3.00 5.39 16.11
C LYS A 145 -4.00 5.68 15.00
N PHE A 146 -3.53 5.79 13.75
CA PHE A 146 -4.38 6.06 12.59
C PHE A 146 -4.80 4.76 11.88
N PHE A 147 -4.31 3.60 12.31
CA PHE A 147 -4.62 2.34 11.65
C PHE A 147 -6.05 1.89 11.94
N GLU A 148 -6.80 1.61 10.89
CA GLU A 148 -8.14 1.04 10.95
C GLU A 148 -8.10 -0.34 10.28
N ALA A 149 -8.35 -1.40 11.04
CA ALA A 149 -8.41 -2.76 10.47
C ALA A 149 -9.50 -2.83 9.39
N PRO A 150 -9.31 -3.63 8.32
CA PRO A 150 -10.36 -3.86 7.33
C PRO A 150 -11.61 -4.49 7.95
N GLU A 151 -12.78 -4.00 7.58
CA GLU A 151 -14.07 -4.51 8.04
C GLU A 151 -14.92 -5.03 6.89
N ALA A 152 -15.79 -6.01 7.17
CA ALA A 152 -16.71 -6.56 6.16
C ALA A 152 -17.67 -5.52 5.58
N SER A 153 -17.98 -4.47 6.34
CA SER A 153 -18.81 -3.32 5.93
C SER A 153 -18.24 -2.56 4.74
N GLU A 154 -16.93 -2.66 4.49
CA GLU A 154 -16.26 -1.98 3.37
C GLU A 154 -16.52 -2.66 2.01
N GLY A 155 -17.07 -3.89 2.01
CA GLY A 155 -17.39 -4.61 0.77
C GLY A 155 -16.18 -4.98 -0.10
N LEU A 156 -14.99 -5.05 0.51
CA LEU A 156 -13.75 -5.41 -0.16
C LEU A 156 -13.56 -6.92 -0.22
N ASN A 157 -12.94 -7.41 -1.29
CA ASN A 157 -12.42 -8.77 -1.33
C ASN A 157 -11.14 -8.82 -0.49
N ILE A 158 -11.18 -9.42 0.71
CA ILE A 158 -10.06 -9.43 1.66
C ILE A 158 -9.39 -10.80 1.68
N LEU A 159 -8.07 -10.82 1.52
CA LEU A 159 -7.21 -11.98 1.77
C LEU A 159 -6.30 -11.64 2.95
N GLU A 160 -6.57 -12.25 4.09
CA GLU A 160 -5.87 -11.98 5.34
C GLU A 160 -4.72 -12.96 5.57
N PHE A 161 -3.57 -12.42 5.98
CA PHE A 161 -2.41 -13.16 6.46
C PHE A 161 -2.16 -12.77 7.92
N SER A 162 -2.40 -13.71 8.84
CA SER A 162 -2.00 -13.59 10.24
C SER A 162 -0.71 -14.39 10.43
N GLY A 163 0.29 -13.81 11.09
CA GLY A 163 1.67 -14.30 11.05
C GLY A 163 1.84 -15.73 11.59
N LYS A 164 1.73 -16.72 10.68
CA LYS A 164 2.30 -18.07 10.68
C LYS A 164 2.06 -18.69 9.29
N GLU A 165 2.81 -18.24 8.28
CA GLU A 165 3.21 -19.05 7.11
C GLU A 165 4.62 -18.64 6.67
#